data_AF-A0A355KT09-F1
#
_entry.id   AF-A0A355KT09-F1
#
_cell.length_a   1.000
_cell.length_b   1.000
_cell.length_c   1.000
_cell.angle_alpha   90.00
_cell.angle_beta   90.00
_cell.angle_gamma   90.00
#
_symmetry.space_group_name_H-M   'P 1'
#
loop_
_entity.id
_entity.type
_entity.pdbx_description
1 polymer ?
#
loop_
_entity_poly.entity_id
_entity_poly.type
_entity_poly.pdbx_seq_one_letter_code
_entity_poly.pdbx_strand_id
1 'polypeptide(L)'
;MLKKIVKLGHSNALVLDKAIMELLNMSEGSLVKLTTDGKSLTITPQQPDVPGQEKLTQSYDEYIFSKYSTPIAKQTANQSYETIIKNRNTLRAFQDKYKEVEERMVQVTTSDEYKKELDILTKEHEQSGDHTAFEAKCLELLCKFIPEYQAYYEELKQLFPIGK
;
A
#
# COMPACT_ATOMS: atom_id res chain seq x y z
N MET A 1 4.58 -3.41 35.01
CA MET A 1 5.10 -2.03 34.83
C MET A 1 3.96 -1.16 34.35
N LEU A 2 3.73 0.00 34.97
CA LEU A 2 2.72 0.94 34.48
C LEU A 2 3.35 1.84 33.41
N LYS A 3 2.77 1.84 32.21
CA LYS A 3 3.17 2.70 31.10
C LYS A 3 1.98 3.54 30.66
N LYS A 4 2.26 4.74 30.18
CA LYS A 4 1.26 5.61 29.56
C LYS A 4 1.34 5.45 28.04
N ILE A 5 0.19 5.50 27.39
CA ILE A 5 0.11 5.67 25.95
C ILE A 5 0.47 7.12 25.65
N VAL A 6 1.35 7.33 24.66
CA VAL A 6 1.80 8.65 24.21
C VAL A 6 1.34 8.89 22.78
N LYS A 7 1.16 10.16 22.40
CA LYS A 7 0.85 10.53 21.01
C LYS A 7 2.14 10.63 20.21
N LEU A 8 2.19 9.97 19.05
CA LEU A 8 3.29 10.04 18.09
C LEU A 8 2.70 10.33 16.71
N GLY A 9 2.83 11.58 16.26
CA GLY A 9 2.19 12.05 15.03
C GLY A 9 0.66 11.94 15.06
N HIS A 10 0.10 11.21 14.09
CA HIS A 10 -1.33 10.94 13.98
C HIS A 10 -1.79 9.72 14.79
N SER A 11 -0.86 8.99 15.41
CA SER A 11 -1.12 7.72 16.08
C SER A 11 -0.81 7.78 17.58
N ASN A 12 -1.26 6.76 18.30
CA ASN A 12 -0.90 6.51 19.69
C ASN A 12 0.17 5.40 19.75
N ALA A 13 1.09 5.50 20.70
CA ALA A 13 2.19 4.56 20.88
C ALA A 13 2.32 4.12 22.34
N LEU A 14 2.68 2.85 22.53
CA LEU A 14 3.11 2.30 23.81
C LEU A 14 4.64 2.13 23.76
N VAL A 15 5.35 2.88 24.60
CA VAL A 15 6.83 2.85 24.62
C VAL A 15 7.30 1.72 25.52
N LEU A 16 8.01 0.75 24.92
CA LEU A 16 8.66 -0.34 25.63
C LEU A 16 10.08 0.06 26.03
N ASP A 17 10.50 -0.34 27.23
CA ASP A 17 11.88 -0.12 27.67
C ASP A 17 12.82 -1.07 26.94
N LYS A 18 14.04 -0.58 26.65
CA LYS A 18 15.07 -1.37 25.97
C LYS A 18 15.32 -2.71 26.64
N ALA A 19 15.33 -2.76 27.97
CA ALA A 19 15.50 -4.00 28.73
C ALA A 19 14.40 -5.04 28.44
N ILE A 20 13.15 -4.61 28.23
CA ILE A 20 12.07 -5.53 27.85
C ILE A 20 12.29 -6.03 26.42
N MET A 21 12.71 -5.16 25.50
CA MET A 21 13.02 -5.56 24.13
C MET A 21 14.18 -6.56 24.09
N GLU A 22 15.24 -6.34 24.87
CA GLU A 22 16.39 -7.25 24.98
C GLU A 22 15.97 -8.61 25.56
N LEU A 23 15.13 -8.64 26.60
CA LEU A 23 14.58 -9.89 27.16
C LEU A 23 13.72 -10.68 26.16
N LEU A 24 13.07 -9.98 25.23
CA LEU A 24 12.24 -10.56 24.17
C LEU A 24 13.01 -10.81 22.88
N ASN A 25 14.34 -10.57 22.86
CA ASN A 25 15.20 -10.65 21.67
C ASN A 25 14.66 -9.82 20.48
N MET A 26 14.16 -8.62 20.77
CA MET A 26 13.64 -7.68 19.79
C MET A 26 14.61 -6.52 19.55
N SER A 27 14.67 -6.05 18.31
CA SER A 27 15.24 -4.76 17.92
C SER A 27 14.17 -3.77 17.47
N GLU A 28 14.54 -2.50 17.32
CA GLU A 28 13.70 -1.55 16.58
C GLU A 28 13.36 -2.12 15.19
N GLY A 29 12.09 -1.99 14.78
CA GLY A 29 11.57 -2.58 13.54
C GLY A 29 11.22 -4.07 13.59
N SER A 30 11.37 -4.75 14.75
CA SER A 30 10.94 -6.15 14.89
C SER A 30 9.43 -6.30 14.69
N LEU A 31 9.03 -7.39 14.02
CA LEU A 31 7.63 -7.74 13.83
C LEU A 31 7.03 -8.26 15.14
N VAL A 32 5.81 -7.82 15.43
CA VAL A 32 5.04 -8.26 16.59
C VAL A 32 3.61 -8.57 16.18
N LYS A 33 3.07 -9.63 16.78
CA LYS A 33 1.64 -9.94 16.74
C LYS A 33 0.95 -9.29 17.93
N LEU A 34 -0.13 -8.57 17.65
CA LEU A 34 -1.01 -7.98 18.66
C LEU A 34 -2.28 -8.82 18.78
N THR A 35 -2.67 -9.16 20.00
CA THR A 35 -3.96 -9.79 20.31
C THR A 35 -4.63 -9.07 21.48
N THR A 36 -5.96 -8.98 21.43
CA THR A 36 -6.76 -8.34 22.48
C THR A 36 -7.96 -9.19 22.84
N ASP A 37 -8.30 -9.24 24.11
CA ASP A 37 -9.53 -9.84 24.63
C ASP A 37 -10.54 -8.77 25.09
N GLY A 38 -10.30 -7.50 24.73
CA GLY A 38 -11.09 -6.34 25.14
C GLY A 38 -10.75 -5.78 26.52
N LYS A 39 -9.88 -6.45 27.30
CA LYS A 39 -9.40 -6.00 28.62
C LYS A 39 -7.89 -5.84 28.68
N SER A 40 -7.18 -6.64 27.89
CA SER A 40 -5.73 -6.72 27.85
C SER A 40 -5.25 -6.71 26.40
N LEU A 41 -4.06 -6.14 26.18
CA LEU A 41 -3.33 -6.21 24.93
C LEU A 41 -2.10 -7.10 25.14
N THR A 42 -2.02 -8.18 24.38
CA THR A 42 -0.86 -9.07 24.38
C THR A 42 -0.02 -8.80 23.14
N ILE A 43 1.29 -8.63 23.35
CA ILE A 43 2.28 -8.34 22.30
C ILE A 43 3.24 -9.52 22.24
N THR A 44 3.32 -10.21 21.09
CA THR A 44 4.16 -11.40 20.91
C THR A 44 5.18 -11.16 19.79
N PRO A 45 6.50 -11.22 20.06
CA PRO A 45 7.52 -11.12 19.02
C PRO A 45 7.34 -12.21 17.94
N GLN A 46 7.56 -11.86 16.68
CA GLN A 46 7.63 -12.83 15.58
C GLN A 46 9.09 -12.99 15.13
N GLN A 47 9.55 -14.22 14.96
CA GLN A 47 10.87 -14.46 14.39
C GLN A 47 10.80 -14.37 12.85
N PRO A 48 11.77 -13.72 12.20
CA PRO A 48 11.77 -13.52 10.75
C PRO A 48 11.92 -14.79 9.89
N ASP A 49 11.99 -15.99 10.49
CA ASP A 49 12.20 -17.25 9.77
C ASP A 49 11.08 -18.27 10.02
N VAL A 50 9.90 -18.04 9.45
CA VAL A 50 9.02 -19.11 8.99
C VAL A 50 8.42 -18.68 7.64
N PRO A 51 8.91 -19.21 6.50
CA PRO A 51 8.24 -19.04 5.22
C PRO A 51 6.95 -19.87 5.26
N GLY A 52 5.83 -19.18 5.48
CA GLY A 52 4.51 -19.78 5.48
C GLY A 52 3.79 -19.51 6.79
N GLN A 53 2.70 -18.75 6.67
CA GLN A 53 1.76 -18.37 7.73
C GLN A 53 2.11 -17.13 8.56
N GLU A 54 1.98 -15.95 7.94
CA GLU A 54 1.19 -14.90 8.57
C GLU A 54 0.27 -14.29 7.51
N LYS A 55 -1.05 -14.32 7.76
CA LYS A 55 -1.99 -13.50 6.98
C LYS A 55 -1.50 -12.07 7.06
N LEU A 56 -1.24 -11.45 5.90
CA LEU A 56 -0.77 -10.07 5.77
C LEU A 56 -1.54 -9.16 6.74
N THR A 57 -0.88 -8.75 7.83
CA THR A 57 -1.33 -7.66 8.70
C THR A 57 -0.95 -6.30 8.16
N GLN A 58 -0.18 -6.27 7.06
CA GLN A 58 0.15 -5.05 6.35
C GLN A 58 -1.15 -4.47 5.77
N SER A 59 -1.46 -3.23 6.16
CA SER A 59 -2.61 -2.52 5.59
C SER A 59 -2.45 -2.37 4.07
N TYR A 60 -3.55 -2.15 3.35
CA TYR A 60 -3.46 -1.93 1.91
C TYR A 60 -2.54 -0.73 1.57
N ASP A 61 -2.61 0.34 2.36
CA ASP A 61 -1.74 1.52 2.19
C ASP A 61 -0.25 1.17 2.34
N GLU A 62 0.10 0.38 3.36
CA GLU A 62 1.47 -0.08 3.56
C GLU A 62 1.91 -1.01 2.42
N TYR A 63 1.03 -1.89 1.94
CA TYR A 63 1.30 -2.79 0.81
C TYR A 63 1.61 -1.97 -0.44
N ILE A 64 0.77 -1.00 -0.79
CA ILE A 64 0.97 -0.08 -1.92
C ILE A 64 2.28 0.71 -1.74
N PHE A 65 2.54 1.25 -0.55
CA PHE A 65 3.79 1.98 -0.31
C PHE A 65 5.02 1.08 -0.57
N SER A 66 5.04 -0.12 -0.01
CA SER A 66 6.16 -1.06 -0.21
C SER A 66 6.36 -1.47 -1.67
N LYS A 67 5.25 -1.71 -2.38
CA LYS A 67 5.25 -2.16 -3.78
C LYS A 67 5.69 -1.06 -4.73
N TYR A 68 5.17 0.16 -4.58
CA TYR A 68 5.35 1.23 -5.58
C TYR A 68 6.40 2.28 -5.17
N SER A 69 6.41 2.76 -3.91
CA SER A 69 7.21 3.95 -3.54
C SER A 69 8.71 3.64 -3.37
N THR A 70 9.04 2.49 -2.77
CA THR A 70 10.42 2.12 -2.48
C THR A 70 11.24 1.85 -3.75
N PRO A 71 10.73 1.13 -4.76
CA PRO A 71 11.44 0.96 -6.03
C PRO A 71 11.62 2.28 -6.80
N ILE A 72 10.59 3.13 -6.85
CA ILE A 72 10.65 4.43 -7.56
C ILE A 72 11.71 5.35 -6.93
N ALA A 73 11.77 5.42 -5.60
CA ALA A 73 12.78 6.22 -4.89
C ALA A 73 14.21 5.73 -5.20
N LYS A 74 14.43 4.40 -5.19
CA LYS A 74 15.72 3.81 -5.57
C LYS A 74 16.07 4.09 -7.03
N GLN A 75 15.10 4.03 -7.93
CA GLN A 75 15.30 4.20 -9.36
C GLN A 75 15.61 5.65 -9.73
N THR A 76 15.15 6.63 -8.95
CA THR A 76 15.36 8.07 -9.17
C THR A 76 16.64 8.62 -8.53
N ALA A 77 17.13 8.00 -7.45
CA ALA A 77 18.30 8.47 -6.70
C ALA A 77 19.61 8.57 -7.50
N ASN A 78 19.75 7.80 -8.60
CA ASN A 78 20.99 7.71 -9.39
C ASN A 78 20.81 8.10 -10.87
N GLN A 79 19.75 8.83 -11.22
CA GLN A 79 19.50 9.21 -12.63
C GLN A 79 20.30 10.44 -13.05
N SER A 80 20.82 10.42 -14.27
CA SER A 80 21.41 11.60 -14.89
C SER A 80 20.33 12.65 -15.19
N TYR A 81 20.73 13.93 -15.29
CA TYR A 81 19.82 15.00 -15.66
C TYR A 81 19.11 14.74 -17.01
N GLU A 82 19.82 14.22 -18.01
CA GLU A 82 19.24 13.87 -19.31
C GLU A 82 18.17 12.78 -19.19
N THR A 83 18.42 11.76 -18.37
CA THR A 83 17.43 10.71 -18.09
C THR A 83 16.19 11.30 -17.40
N ILE A 84 16.36 12.22 -16.45
CA ILE A 84 15.25 12.91 -15.79
C ILE A 84 14.41 13.69 -16.81
N ILE A 85 15.04 14.44 -17.71
CA ILE A 85 14.33 15.20 -18.76
C ILE A 85 13.59 14.27 -19.72
N LYS A 86 14.23 13.18 -20.16
CA LYS A 86 13.59 12.17 -21.02
C LYS A 86 12.35 11.58 -20.33
N ASN A 87 12.49 11.12 -19.09
CA ASN A 87 11.39 10.53 -18.32
C ASN A 87 10.24 11.54 -18.11
N ARG A 88 10.56 12.80 -17.83
CA ARG A 88 9.56 13.87 -17.71
C ARG A 88 8.78 14.06 -19.02
N ASN A 89 9.47 14.10 -20.15
CA ASN A 89 8.82 14.29 -21.45
C ASN A 89 7.95 13.07 -21.83
N THR A 90 8.43 11.86 -21.55
CA THR A 90 7.64 10.64 -21.74
C THR A 90 6.39 10.64 -20.86
N LEU A 91 6.51 11.02 -19.58
CA LEU A 91 5.35 11.13 -18.69
C LEU A 91 4.34 12.19 -19.16
N ARG A 92 4.82 13.34 -19.65
CA ARG A 92 3.94 14.37 -20.22
C ARG A 92 3.19 13.85 -21.45
N ALA A 93 3.88 13.21 -22.38
CA ALA A 93 3.24 12.66 -23.58
C ALA A 93 2.19 11.58 -23.22
N PHE A 94 2.46 10.78 -22.20
CA PHE A 94 1.50 9.81 -21.65
C PHE A 94 0.27 10.51 -21.05
N GLN A 95 0.47 11.53 -20.21
CA GLN A 95 -0.62 12.32 -19.63
C GLN A 95 -1.47 12.99 -20.71
N ASP A 96 -0.84 13.60 -21.71
CA ASP A 96 -1.55 14.23 -22.82
C ASP A 96 -2.38 13.22 -23.62
N LYS A 97 -1.82 12.02 -23.86
CA LYS A 97 -2.52 10.92 -24.56
C LYS A 97 -3.75 10.42 -23.81
N TYR A 98 -3.70 10.37 -22.49
CA TYR A 98 -4.75 9.79 -21.65
C TYR A 98 -5.54 10.80 -20.82
N LYS A 99 -5.42 12.08 -21.12
CA LYS A 99 -6.06 13.17 -20.37
C LYS A 99 -7.57 12.95 -20.15
N GLU A 100 -8.29 12.56 -21.21
CA GLU A 100 -9.74 12.30 -21.11
C GLU A 100 -10.07 11.10 -20.21
N VAL A 101 -9.20 10.08 -20.19
CA VAL A 101 -9.33 8.93 -19.30
C VAL A 101 -9.11 9.35 -17.84
N GLU A 102 -8.10 10.19 -17.57
CA GLU A 102 -7.85 10.74 -16.24
C GLU A 102 -9.03 11.61 -15.74
N GLU A 103 -9.56 12.48 -16.60
CA GLU A 103 -10.73 13.31 -16.27
C GLU A 103 -11.97 12.47 -15.95
N ARG A 104 -12.25 11.44 -16.77
CA ARG A 104 -13.33 10.48 -16.50
C ARG A 104 -13.09 9.69 -15.22
N MET A 105 -11.85 9.31 -14.93
CA MET A 105 -11.51 8.60 -13.69
C MET A 105 -11.90 9.42 -12.47
N VAL A 106 -11.62 10.72 -12.46
CA VAL A 106 -12.03 11.61 -11.36
C VAL A 106 -13.56 11.66 -11.23
N GLN A 107 -14.30 11.75 -12.33
CA GLN A 107 -15.76 11.77 -12.31
C GLN A 107 -16.36 10.45 -11.79
N VAL A 108 -15.86 9.32 -12.28
CA VAL A 108 -16.33 7.99 -11.87
C VAL A 108 -16.02 7.71 -10.41
N THR A 109 -14.78 7.95 -9.98
CA THR A 109 -14.36 7.65 -8.60
C THR A 109 -15.04 8.51 -7.55
N THR A 110 -15.63 9.65 -7.95
CA THR A 110 -16.43 10.50 -7.08
C THR A 110 -17.92 10.16 -7.09
N SER A 111 -18.38 9.34 -8.04
CA SER A 111 -19.79 8.91 -8.16
C SER A 111 -20.22 7.97 -7.02
N ASP A 112 -21.49 8.03 -6.66
CA ASP A 112 -22.06 7.17 -5.61
C ASP A 112 -22.14 5.70 -6.01
N GLU A 113 -22.35 5.42 -7.29
CA GLU A 113 -22.43 4.05 -7.82
C GLU A 113 -21.08 3.34 -7.67
N TYR A 114 -20.00 3.99 -8.14
CA TYR A 114 -18.65 3.46 -7.99
C TYR A 114 -18.27 3.27 -6.52
N LYS A 115 -18.56 4.25 -5.65
CA LYS A 115 -18.27 4.16 -4.22
C LYS A 115 -18.97 2.99 -3.54
N LYS A 116 -20.22 2.71 -3.90
CA LYS A 116 -20.97 1.56 -3.37
C LYS A 116 -20.35 0.23 -3.77
N GLU A 117 -19.97 0.08 -5.04
CA GLU A 117 -19.30 -1.15 -5.50
C GLU A 117 -17.91 -1.31 -4.88
N LEU A 118 -17.16 -0.21 -4.75
CA LEU A 118 -15.86 -0.21 -4.08
C LEU A 118 -15.95 -0.57 -2.60
N ASP A 119 -16.99 -0.13 -1.88
CA ASP A 119 -17.23 -0.48 -0.48
C ASP A 119 -17.48 -1.99 -0.31
N ILE A 120 -18.20 -2.62 -1.25
CA ILE A 120 -18.38 -4.08 -1.28
C ILE A 120 -17.03 -4.79 -1.46
N LEU A 121 -16.23 -4.36 -2.45
CA LEU A 121 -14.91 -4.93 -2.69
C LEU A 121 -13.97 -4.75 -1.49
N THR A 122 -14.04 -3.59 -0.82
CA THR A 122 -13.23 -3.30 0.36
C THR A 122 -13.58 -4.24 1.51
N LYS A 123 -14.88 -4.48 1.75
CA LYS A 123 -15.32 -5.45 2.78
C LYS A 123 -14.90 -6.89 2.45
N GLU A 124 -14.96 -7.29 1.18
CA GLU A 124 -14.44 -8.60 0.75
C GLU A 124 -12.92 -8.72 0.95
N HIS A 125 -12.19 -7.63 0.70
CA HIS A 125 -10.76 -7.55 0.93
C HIS A 125 -10.41 -7.63 2.41
N GLU A 126 -11.10 -6.90 3.29
CA GLU A 126 -10.91 -6.97 4.74
C GLU A 126 -11.09 -8.39 5.28
N GLN A 127 -11.99 -9.19 4.67
CA GLN A 127 -12.21 -10.59 5.05
C GLN A 127 -11.13 -11.54 4.52
N SER A 128 -10.67 -11.33 3.29
CA SER A 128 -9.72 -12.22 2.61
C SER A 128 -8.27 -11.92 2.93
N GLY A 129 -7.91 -10.63 3.07
CA GLY A 129 -6.53 -10.14 3.20
C GLY A 129 -5.70 -10.25 1.92
N ASP A 130 -6.32 -10.57 0.77
CA ASP A 130 -5.60 -10.76 -0.50
C ASP A 130 -5.53 -9.45 -1.28
N HIS A 131 -4.42 -8.72 -1.13
CA HIS A 131 -4.19 -7.45 -1.81
C HIS A 131 -4.08 -7.59 -3.32
N THR A 132 -3.61 -8.73 -3.85
CA THR A 132 -3.44 -8.91 -5.30
C THR A 132 -4.79 -9.14 -5.96
N ALA A 133 -5.64 -9.97 -5.36
CA ALA A 133 -7.01 -10.17 -5.83
C ALA A 133 -7.83 -8.88 -5.73
N PHE A 134 -7.61 -8.08 -4.67
CA PHE A 134 -8.28 -6.79 -4.52
C PHE A 134 -7.85 -5.78 -5.60
N GLU A 135 -6.54 -5.61 -5.88
CA GLU A 135 -6.06 -4.76 -6.99
C GLU A 135 -6.68 -5.16 -8.34
N ALA A 136 -6.77 -6.45 -8.63
CA ALA A 136 -7.38 -6.96 -9.86
C ALA A 136 -8.87 -6.60 -9.97
N LYS A 137 -9.64 -6.81 -8.89
CA LYS A 137 -11.06 -6.44 -8.85
C LYS A 137 -11.29 -4.93 -8.93
N CYS A 138 -10.42 -4.12 -8.32
CA CYS A 138 -10.48 -2.65 -8.45
C CYS A 138 -10.23 -2.20 -9.88
N LEU A 139 -9.29 -2.84 -10.59
CA LEU A 139 -9.05 -2.59 -12.01
C LEU A 139 -10.28 -2.96 -12.85
N GLU A 140 -10.85 -4.14 -12.63
CA GLU A 140 -12.07 -4.57 -13.32
C GLU A 140 -13.22 -3.59 -13.08
N LEU A 141 -13.38 -3.11 -11.84
CA LEU A 141 -14.40 -2.12 -11.48
C LEU A 141 -14.17 -0.81 -12.25
N LEU A 142 -12.95 -0.27 -12.29
CA LEU A 142 -12.67 0.94 -13.07
C LEU A 142 -12.92 0.72 -14.57
N CYS A 143 -12.52 -0.42 -15.11
CA CYS A 143 -12.73 -0.78 -16.51
C CYS A 143 -14.22 -0.93 -16.87
N LYS A 144 -15.08 -1.33 -15.92
CA LYS A 144 -16.54 -1.36 -16.10
C LYS A 144 -17.09 0.04 -16.43
N PHE A 145 -16.58 1.09 -15.79
CA PHE A 145 -17.03 2.47 -16.00
C PHE A 145 -16.21 3.21 -17.08
N ILE A 146 -14.96 2.81 -17.29
CA ILE A 146 -14.02 3.41 -18.21
C ILE A 146 -13.25 2.29 -18.93
N PRO A 147 -13.82 1.70 -20.00
CA PRO A 147 -13.20 0.57 -20.70
C PRO A 147 -11.78 0.88 -21.21
N GLU A 148 -11.51 2.14 -21.55
CA GLU A 148 -10.21 2.62 -22.02
C GLU A 148 -9.13 2.62 -20.93
N TYR A 149 -9.53 2.54 -19.65
CA TYR A 149 -8.63 2.51 -18.51
C TYR A 149 -7.68 1.30 -18.53
N GLN A 150 -8.09 0.18 -19.14
CA GLN A 150 -7.22 -0.99 -19.30
C GLN A 150 -5.96 -0.65 -20.09
N ALA A 151 -6.10 0.07 -21.21
CA ALA A 151 -4.98 0.46 -22.05
C ALA A 151 -4.08 1.49 -21.33
N TYR A 152 -4.69 2.45 -20.62
CA TYR A 152 -3.99 3.40 -19.77
C TYR A 152 -3.13 2.67 -18.72
N TYR A 153 -3.72 1.71 -18.00
CA TYR A 153 -3.06 0.99 -16.91
C TYR A 153 -1.89 0.12 -17.40
N GLU A 154 -2.06 -0.58 -18.53
CA GLU A 154 -0.98 -1.41 -19.10
C GLU A 154 0.21 -0.57 -19.61
N GLU A 155 -0.04 0.59 -20.22
CA GLU A 155 1.04 1.49 -20.64
C GLU A 155 1.70 2.18 -19.45
N LEU A 156 0.94 2.53 -18.40
CA LEU A 156 1.50 3.06 -17.15
C LEU A 156 2.48 2.07 -16.49
N LYS A 157 2.15 0.78 -16.47
CA LYS A 157 3.07 -0.28 -15.97
C LYS A 157 4.36 -0.37 -16.76
N GLN A 158 4.32 -0.14 -18.07
CA GLN A 158 5.52 -0.16 -18.91
C GLN A 158 6.44 1.03 -18.63
N LEU A 159 5.86 2.19 -18.28
CA LEU A 159 6.61 3.39 -17.90
C LEU A 159 7.23 3.28 -16.51
N PHE A 160 6.56 2.58 -15.60
CA PHE A 160 7.02 2.33 -14.24
C PHE A 160 7.07 0.82 -13.95
N PRO A 161 8.02 0.09 -14.55
CA PRO A 161 8.15 -1.34 -14.32
C PRO A 161 8.62 -1.58 -12.88
N ILE A 162 7.69 -1.99 -12.04
CA ILE A 162 7.93 -2.31 -10.64
C ILE A 162 8.25 -3.80 -10.53
N GLY A 163 9.49 -4.11 -10.15
CA GLY A 163 9.94 -5.46 -9.88
C GLY A 163 10.14 -6.32 -11.13
N LYS A 164 11.41 -6.49 -11.52
CA LYS A 164 11.91 -7.83 -11.80
C LYS A 164 12.63 -8.31 -10.54
#